data_AF-A0A7C2CPC9-F1
#
_entry.id   AF-A0A7C2CPC9-F1
#
_cell.length_a   1.000
_cell.length_b   1.000
_cell.length_c   1.000
_cell.angle_alpha   90.00
_cell.angle_beta   90.00
_cell.angle_gamma   90.00
#
_symmetry.space_group_name_H-M   'P 1'
#
loop_
_entity.id
_entity.type
_entity.pdbx_description
1 polymer ?
#
loop_
_entity_poly.entity_id
_entity_poly.type
_entity_poly.pdbx_seq_one_letter_code
_entity_poly.pdbx_strand_id
1 'polypeptide(L)'
;MSLLNKRRGVSLIIVIMVMAFLFSVGLLLLSITGTGPHIAGNVRFYQEAFNAAEAGFDSTWALLNENFASGGWVSFAGHYLEDPPGIDNPDKENLFYFKRLTDEEILDYLDKDRNGQSEYNNVLFFNHPYVPAGSERSGLQYSFTCFLINDEKGGLTEDHSDALLVCIGVVRAQNKILATSRLEVVIAYQGI
;
A
#
# COMPACT_ATOMS: atom_id res chain seq x y z
N MET A 1 -71.46 -14.85 -27.31
CA MET A 1 -70.79 -14.23 -26.15
C MET A 1 -69.81 -15.24 -25.53
N SER A 2 -68.62 -15.44 -26.14
CA SER A 2 -67.64 -16.45 -25.67
C SER A 2 -66.16 -16.05 -25.92
N LEU A 3 -65.90 -14.92 -26.61
CA LEU A 3 -64.54 -14.51 -26.98
C LEU A 3 -63.89 -13.51 -25.99
N LEU A 4 -64.64 -12.99 -25.01
CA LEU A 4 -64.09 -12.04 -24.02
C LEU A 4 -63.37 -12.71 -22.84
N ASN A 5 -63.68 -13.98 -22.51
CA ASN A 5 -63.01 -14.69 -21.40
C ASN A 5 -61.63 -15.24 -21.76
N LYS A 6 -61.31 -15.45 -23.05
CA LYS A 6 -60.01 -15.98 -23.48
C LYS A 6 -58.88 -14.93 -23.41
N ARG A 7 -59.20 -13.63 -23.45
CA ARG A 7 -58.21 -12.53 -23.40
C ARG A 7 -57.74 -12.18 -21.97
N ARG A 8 -58.56 -12.46 -20.94
CA ARG A 8 -58.21 -12.13 -19.54
C ARG A 8 -57.16 -13.07 -18.94
N GLY A 9 -57.12 -14.34 -19.36
CA GLY A 9 -56.11 -15.30 -18.91
C GLY A 9 -54.71 -15.00 -19.45
N VAL A 10 -54.60 -14.55 -20.70
CA VAL A 10 -53.31 -14.24 -21.35
C VAL A 10 -52.61 -13.05 -20.68
N SER A 11 -53.35 -12.01 -20.29
CA SER A 11 -52.80 -10.87 -19.56
C SER A 11 -52.20 -11.29 -18.21
N LEU A 12 -52.91 -12.13 -17.45
CA LEU A 12 -52.42 -12.65 -16.17
C LEU A 12 -51.15 -13.49 -16.33
N ILE A 13 -51.08 -14.34 -17.37
CA ILE A 13 -49.90 -15.16 -17.67
C ILE A 13 -48.69 -14.28 -17.98
N ILE A 14 -48.87 -13.21 -18.76
CA ILE A 14 -47.79 -12.27 -19.09
C ILE A 14 -47.26 -11.60 -17.82
N VAL A 15 -48.15 -11.15 -16.92
CA VAL A 15 -47.74 -10.49 -15.67
C VAL A 15 -46.94 -11.44 -14.77
N ILE A 16 -47.38 -12.70 -14.63
CA ILE A 16 -46.67 -13.70 -13.82
C ILE A 16 -45.28 -13.98 -14.42
N MET A 17 -45.17 -14.06 -15.75
CA MET A 17 -43.91 -14.32 -16.43
C MET A 17 -42.93 -13.14 -16.28
N VAL A 18 -43.41 -11.90 -16.38
CA VAL A 18 -42.60 -10.69 -16.13
C VAL A 18 -42.17 -10.61 -14.67
N MET A 19 -43.06 -10.90 -13.72
CA MET A 19 -42.71 -10.92 -12.29
C MET A 19 -41.65 -12.00 -11.98
N ALA A 20 -41.78 -13.20 -12.54
CA ALA A 20 -40.81 -14.27 -12.35
C ALA A 20 -39.43 -13.90 -12.94
N PHE A 21 -39.41 -13.24 -14.10
CA PHE A 21 -38.18 -12.74 -14.70
C PHE A 21 -37.54 -11.65 -13.83
N LEU A 22 -38.29 -10.64 -13.40
CA LEU A 22 -37.79 -9.57 -12.54
C LEU A 22 -37.31 -10.09 -11.18
N PHE A 23 -37.98 -11.10 -10.61
CA PHE A 23 -37.56 -11.76 -9.39
C PHE A 23 -36.22 -12.50 -9.56
N SER A 24 -36.06 -13.22 -10.68
CA SER A 24 -34.82 -13.93 -11.01
C SER A 24 -33.65 -12.96 -11.22
N VAL A 25 -33.90 -11.84 -11.91
CA VAL A 25 -32.91 -10.76 -12.08
C VAL A 25 -32.57 -10.12 -10.73
N GLY A 26 -33.56 -9.90 -9.86
CA GLY A 26 -33.34 -9.39 -8.51
C GLY A 26 -32.45 -10.29 -7.65
N LEU A 27 -32.68 -11.60 -7.67
CA LEU A 27 -31.84 -12.58 -6.98
C LEU A 27 -30.42 -12.65 -7.57
N LEU A 28 -30.30 -12.58 -8.90
CA LEU A 28 -29.00 -12.54 -9.58
C LEU A 28 -28.22 -11.29 -9.20
N LEU A 29 -28.87 -10.12 -9.17
CA LEU A 29 -28.25 -8.87 -8.75
C LEU A 29 -27.79 -8.96 -7.29
N LEU A 30 -28.62 -9.44 -6.37
CA LEU A 30 -28.23 -9.65 -4.97
C LEU A 30 -27.04 -10.62 -4.81
N SER A 31 -26.92 -11.60 -5.69
CA SER A 31 -25.77 -12.52 -5.71
C SER A 31 -24.47 -11.86 -6.21
N ILE A 32 -24.57 -10.84 -7.06
CA ILE A 32 -23.40 -10.13 -7.64
C ILE A 32 -22.99 -8.95 -6.76
N THR A 33 -23.95 -8.18 -6.23
CA THR A 33 -23.68 -7.12 -5.22
C THR A 33 -23.42 -7.69 -3.83
N GLY A 34 -23.62 -8.99 -3.63
CA GLY A 34 -22.98 -9.76 -2.57
C GLY A 34 -21.48 -9.90 -2.80
N THR A 35 -20.77 -8.78 -2.98
CA THR A 35 -19.32 -8.69 -2.76
C THR A 35 -19.06 -9.18 -1.33
N GLY A 36 -18.69 -10.46 -1.22
CA GLY A 36 -18.67 -11.19 0.03
C GLY A 36 -17.66 -10.64 1.06
N PRO A 37 -17.67 -11.19 2.29
CA PRO A 37 -16.77 -10.81 3.38
C PRO A 37 -15.27 -10.83 3.02
N HIS A 38 -14.89 -11.50 1.92
CA HIS A 38 -13.53 -11.53 1.41
C HIS A 38 -13.01 -10.17 0.92
N ILE A 39 -13.88 -9.30 0.37
CA ILE A 39 -13.49 -7.96 -0.11
C ILE A 39 -13.40 -6.98 1.07
N ALA A 40 -14.33 -7.05 2.02
CA ALA A 40 -14.34 -6.20 3.21
C ALA A 40 -13.11 -6.45 4.13
N GLY A 41 -12.69 -7.71 4.27
CA GLY A 41 -11.47 -8.04 5.02
C GLY A 41 -10.21 -7.46 4.37
N ASN A 42 -10.11 -7.52 3.04
CA ASN A 42 -8.94 -7.01 2.32
C ASN A 42 -8.83 -5.49 2.43
N VAL A 43 -9.96 -4.76 2.29
CA VAL A 43 -10.01 -3.30 2.42
C VAL A 43 -9.55 -2.85 3.82
N ARG A 44 -9.92 -3.58 4.88
CA ARG A 44 -9.46 -3.27 6.23
C ARG A 44 -7.95 -3.43 6.38
N PHE A 45 -7.38 -4.54 5.87
CA PHE A 45 -5.93 -4.74 5.94
C PHE A 45 -5.16 -3.70 5.13
N TYR A 46 -5.67 -3.25 3.98
CA TYR A 46 -5.06 -2.14 3.24
C TYR A 46 -5.09 -0.83 4.04
N GLN A 47 -6.21 -0.50 4.70
CA GLN A 47 -6.29 0.69 5.54
C GLN A 47 -5.32 0.59 6.73
N GLU A 48 -5.21 -0.59 7.35
CA GLU A 48 -4.26 -0.83 8.44
C GLU A 48 -2.80 -0.74 7.97
N ALA A 49 -2.49 -1.24 6.76
CA ALA A 49 -1.17 -1.11 6.14
C ALA A 49 -0.86 0.36 5.83
N PHE A 50 -1.83 1.12 5.34
CA PHE A 50 -1.70 2.55 5.08
C PHE A 50 -1.42 3.33 6.37
N ASN A 51 -2.17 3.05 7.44
CA ASN A 51 -1.93 3.68 8.75
C ASN A 51 -0.52 3.35 9.28
N ALA A 52 -0.01 2.14 9.05
CA ALA A 52 1.37 1.77 9.40
C ALA A 52 2.38 2.55 8.56
N ALA A 53 2.12 2.76 7.26
CA ALA A 53 2.98 3.57 6.39
C ALA A 53 3.00 5.05 6.84
N GLU A 54 1.85 5.62 7.22
CA GLU A 54 1.76 6.98 7.78
C GLU A 54 2.53 7.09 9.10
N ALA A 55 2.43 6.11 9.99
CA ALA A 55 3.24 6.08 11.21
C ALA A 55 4.75 6.05 10.91
N GLY A 56 5.15 5.35 9.84
CA GLY A 56 6.52 5.36 9.34
C GLY A 56 6.95 6.73 8.79
N PHE A 57 6.06 7.41 8.05
CA PHE A 57 6.29 8.78 7.60
C PHE A 57 6.49 9.72 8.79
N ASP A 58 5.60 9.73 9.77
CA ASP A 58 5.69 10.60 10.95
C ASP A 58 6.97 10.35 11.76
N SER A 59 7.33 9.07 11.95
CA SER A 59 8.54 8.67 12.66
C SER A 59 9.81 9.12 11.92
N THR A 60 9.81 8.95 10.60
CA THR A 60 10.93 9.37 9.75
C THR A 60 11.04 10.89 9.69
N TRP A 61 9.91 11.58 9.57
CA TRP A 61 9.87 13.04 9.58
C TRP A 61 10.43 13.62 10.88
N ALA A 62 10.09 13.03 12.03
CA ALA A 62 10.66 13.42 13.32
C ALA A 62 12.18 13.20 13.35
N LEU A 63 12.66 12.02 12.92
CA LEU A 63 14.08 11.68 12.84
C LEU A 63 14.86 12.66 11.95
N LEU A 64 14.33 12.97 10.76
CA LEU A 64 14.98 13.88 9.82
C LEU A 64 15.06 15.30 10.41
N ASN A 65 13.97 15.82 10.97
CA ASN A 65 13.97 17.13 11.61
C ASN A 65 14.98 17.22 12.75
N GLU A 66 15.11 16.17 13.56
CA GLU A 66 16.13 16.12 14.63
C GLU A 66 17.56 16.14 14.06
N ASN A 67 17.83 15.36 13.02
CA ASN A 67 19.15 15.30 12.38
C ASN A 67 19.55 16.64 11.73
N PHE A 68 18.62 17.30 11.03
CA PHE A 68 18.88 18.62 10.46
C PHE A 68 18.98 19.71 11.53
N ALA A 69 18.11 19.70 12.55
CA ALA A 69 18.13 20.71 13.61
C ALA A 69 19.37 20.62 14.51
N SER A 70 19.90 19.40 14.74
CA SER A 70 21.14 19.18 15.49
C SER A 70 22.41 19.46 14.67
N GLY A 71 22.27 19.72 13.36
CA GLY A 71 23.40 19.85 12.43
C GLY A 71 24.11 18.54 12.11
N GLY A 72 23.50 17.40 12.46
CA GLY A 72 23.99 16.08 12.07
C GLY A 72 23.93 15.87 10.56
N TRP A 73 22.89 16.40 9.91
CA TRP A 73 22.72 16.39 8.45
C TRP A 73 22.70 17.83 7.92
N VAL A 74 23.40 18.05 6.80
CA VAL A 74 23.44 19.35 6.10
C VAL A 74 22.70 19.31 4.75
N SER A 75 22.45 18.11 4.24
CA SER A 75 21.76 17.79 2.99
C SER A 75 21.33 16.32 3.03
N PHE A 76 20.55 15.86 2.05
CA PHE A 76 20.23 14.43 1.90
C PHE A 76 21.37 13.61 1.27
N ALA A 77 22.40 14.26 0.74
CA ALA A 77 23.58 13.59 0.17
C ALA A 77 24.19 12.56 1.13
N GLY A 78 24.45 11.34 0.64
CA GLY A 78 25.02 10.25 1.43
C GLY A 78 24.01 9.48 2.30
N HIS A 79 22.74 9.89 2.33
CA HIS A 79 21.68 9.24 3.10
C HIS A 79 20.66 8.49 2.23
N TYR A 80 20.85 8.48 0.91
CA TYR A 80 20.01 7.73 -0.02
C TYR A 80 20.32 6.23 0.04
N LEU A 81 19.30 5.43 -0.20
CA LEU A 81 19.42 3.99 -0.36
C LEU A 81 19.90 3.68 -1.78
N GLU A 82 21.19 3.44 -1.94
CA GLU A 82 21.80 3.06 -3.23
C GLU A 82 22.06 1.55 -3.33
N ASP A 83 22.12 0.89 -2.17
CA ASP A 83 22.26 -0.55 -2.05
C ASP A 83 20.95 -1.17 -1.54
N PRO A 84 20.52 -2.33 -2.06
CA PRO A 84 21.24 -3.14 -3.04
C PRO A 84 21.24 -2.55 -4.46
N PRO A 85 22.23 -2.92 -5.31
CA PRO A 85 22.48 -2.24 -6.58
C PRO A 85 21.24 -2.13 -7.46
N GLY A 86 21.02 -0.92 -7.98
CA GLY A 86 19.93 -0.62 -8.90
C GLY A 86 18.61 -0.27 -8.22
N ILE A 87 18.51 -0.30 -6.89
CA ILE A 87 17.26 0.08 -6.20
C ILE A 87 16.84 1.52 -6.48
N ASP A 88 17.80 2.43 -6.65
CA ASP A 88 17.63 3.86 -6.89
C ASP A 88 17.73 4.28 -8.37
N ASN A 89 18.15 3.39 -9.27
CA ASN A 89 18.46 3.75 -10.66
C ASN A 89 17.22 3.60 -11.58
N PRO A 90 16.67 4.70 -12.16
CA PRO A 90 15.46 4.64 -12.99
C PRO A 90 15.70 4.19 -14.44
N ASP A 91 16.88 3.70 -14.79
CA ASP A 91 17.20 3.20 -16.14
C ASP A 91 16.10 2.25 -16.65
N LYS A 92 15.74 2.42 -17.93
CA LYS A 92 14.73 1.62 -18.60
C LYS A 92 15.03 0.13 -18.57
N GLU A 93 16.30 -0.26 -18.58
CA GLU A 93 16.71 -1.67 -18.56
C GLU A 93 16.82 -2.24 -17.13
N ASN A 94 16.86 -1.38 -16.12
CA ASN A 94 17.03 -1.80 -14.74
C ASN A 94 15.70 -2.33 -14.14
N LEU A 95 15.61 -3.64 -13.92
CA LEU A 95 14.44 -4.27 -13.31
C LEU A 95 14.42 -4.14 -11.78
N PHE A 96 15.53 -3.76 -11.16
CA PHE A 96 15.67 -3.65 -9.70
C PHE A 96 15.28 -2.27 -9.16
N TYR A 97 14.91 -1.33 -10.03
CA TYR A 97 14.43 -0.02 -9.61
C TYR A 97 13.18 -0.17 -8.73
N PHE A 98 13.16 0.49 -7.57
CA PHE A 98 12.11 0.26 -6.56
C PHE A 98 10.68 0.48 -7.07
N LYS A 99 10.46 1.39 -8.04
CA LYS A 99 9.12 1.60 -8.64
C LYS A 99 8.65 0.44 -9.53
N ARG A 100 9.54 -0.49 -9.88
CA ARG A 100 9.25 -1.69 -10.68
C ARG A 100 9.09 -2.94 -9.83
N LEU A 101 9.45 -2.86 -8.55
CA LEU A 101 9.35 -3.93 -7.57
C LEU A 101 8.08 -3.79 -6.75
N THR A 102 7.46 -4.92 -6.40
CA THR A 102 6.38 -4.93 -5.40
C THR A 102 6.94 -4.60 -4.01
N ASP A 103 6.05 -4.27 -3.07
CA ASP A 103 6.46 -3.99 -1.69
C ASP A 103 7.18 -5.20 -1.08
N GLU A 104 6.66 -6.40 -1.32
CA GLU A 104 7.27 -7.64 -0.83
C GLU A 104 8.64 -7.90 -1.47
N GLU A 105 8.78 -7.65 -2.77
CA GLU A 105 10.06 -7.78 -3.45
C GLU A 105 11.10 -6.80 -2.89
N ILE A 106 10.72 -5.55 -2.60
CA ILE A 106 11.61 -4.58 -1.94
C ILE A 106 12.02 -5.09 -0.55
N LEU A 107 11.05 -5.53 0.27
CA LEU A 107 11.35 -5.99 1.63
C LEU A 107 12.29 -7.20 1.62
N ASP A 108 12.05 -8.17 0.74
CA ASP A 108 12.94 -9.32 0.54
C ASP A 108 14.31 -8.90 -0.05
N TYR A 109 14.35 -7.84 -0.86
CA TYR A 109 15.60 -7.33 -1.43
C TYR A 109 16.48 -6.66 -0.36
N LEU A 110 15.86 -6.06 0.66
CA LEU A 110 16.52 -5.40 1.80
C LEU A 110 16.94 -6.36 2.92
N ASP A 111 16.33 -7.54 3.02
CA ASP A 111 16.58 -8.58 4.03
C ASP A 111 16.69 -9.96 3.34
N LYS A 112 17.83 -10.20 2.67
CA LYS A 112 18.03 -11.43 1.86
C LYS A 112 18.22 -12.66 2.74
N ASP A 113 18.85 -12.50 3.90
CA ASP A 113 19.03 -13.58 4.88
C ASP A 113 17.77 -13.85 5.74
N ARG A 114 16.75 -12.99 5.64
CA ARG A 114 15.44 -13.10 6.30
C ARG A 114 15.56 -13.13 7.83
N ASN A 115 16.51 -12.37 8.37
CA ASN A 115 16.75 -12.27 9.79
C ASN A 115 15.86 -11.20 10.47
N GLY A 116 15.10 -10.43 9.69
CA GLY A 116 14.22 -9.36 10.17
C GLY A 116 14.92 -8.02 10.38
N GLN A 117 16.15 -7.85 9.88
CA GLN A 117 16.93 -6.63 9.86
C GLN A 117 17.35 -6.30 8.43
N SER A 118 17.50 -5.01 8.13
CA SER A 118 18.05 -4.58 6.84
C SER A 118 19.54 -4.93 6.80
N GLU A 119 19.98 -5.49 5.67
CA GLU A 119 21.41 -5.68 5.37
C GLU A 119 22.12 -4.37 5.02
N TYR A 120 21.36 -3.29 4.80
CA TYR A 120 21.83 -2.02 4.27
C TYR A 120 21.67 -0.89 5.30
N ASN A 121 22.73 -0.10 5.46
CA ASN A 121 22.82 0.95 6.49
C ASN A 121 21.94 2.17 6.21
N ASN A 122 21.58 2.43 4.94
CA ASN A 122 20.81 3.61 4.54
C ASN A 122 19.28 3.38 4.54
N VAL A 123 18.84 2.29 5.18
CA VAL A 123 17.43 2.10 5.54
C VAL A 123 17.20 2.75 6.90
N LEU A 124 16.37 3.79 6.95
CA LEU A 124 16.13 4.58 8.17
C LEU A 124 15.38 3.78 9.23
N PHE A 125 14.37 3.03 8.79
CA PHE A 125 13.64 2.08 9.61
C PHE A 125 13.40 0.83 8.80
N PHE A 126 13.76 -0.35 9.34
CA PHE A 126 13.46 -1.62 8.69
C PHE A 126 12.54 -2.44 9.58
N ASN A 127 11.39 -2.84 9.02
CA ASN A 127 10.40 -3.68 9.68
C ASN A 127 10.09 -3.22 11.13
N HIS A 128 10.10 -1.90 11.36
CA HIS A 128 9.96 -1.34 12.69
C HIS A 128 8.53 -1.57 13.19
N PRO A 129 8.33 -2.12 14.39
CA PRO A 129 7.01 -2.46 14.88
C PRO A 129 6.16 -1.20 15.09
N TYR A 130 4.88 -1.33 14.75
CA TYR A 130 3.84 -0.33 14.98
C TYR A 130 2.70 -0.98 15.76
N VAL A 131 2.12 -0.24 16.72
CA VAL A 131 0.95 -0.70 17.47
C VAL A 131 -0.17 0.30 17.22
N PRO A 132 -1.15 -0.03 16.35
CA PRO A 132 -2.30 0.83 16.14
C PRO A 132 -3.09 1.05 17.44
N ALA A 133 -3.62 2.26 17.61
CA ALA A 133 -4.48 2.54 18.75
C ALA A 133 -5.72 1.63 18.73
N GLY A 134 -5.93 0.85 19.79
CA GLY A 134 -7.07 -0.08 19.91
C GLY A 134 -6.83 -1.49 19.38
N SER A 135 -5.63 -1.83 18.90
CA SER A 135 -5.30 -3.16 18.38
C SER A 135 -4.79 -4.12 19.47
N GLU A 136 -5.54 -4.34 20.55
CA GLU A 136 -5.02 -5.16 21.66
C GLU A 136 -5.08 -6.68 21.43
N ARG A 137 -5.79 -7.22 20.43
CA ARG A 137 -5.98 -8.69 20.32
C ARG A 137 -6.31 -9.21 18.93
N SER A 138 -5.33 -9.33 18.03
CA SER A 138 -5.61 -10.06 16.78
C SER A 138 -4.53 -11.01 16.26
N GLY A 139 -3.39 -11.17 16.95
CA GLY A 139 -2.27 -11.95 16.39
C GLY A 139 -1.73 -11.37 15.08
N LEU A 140 -2.18 -10.16 14.73
CA LEU A 140 -1.69 -9.34 13.64
C LEU A 140 -0.51 -8.53 14.13
N GLN A 141 0.48 -8.40 13.27
CA GLN A 141 1.68 -7.62 13.48
C GLN A 141 1.70 -6.52 12.44
N TYR A 142 1.95 -5.30 12.89
CA TYR A 142 2.03 -4.13 12.03
C TYR A 142 3.47 -3.64 12.07
N SER A 143 4.01 -3.30 10.92
CA SER A 143 5.34 -2.72 10.84
C SER A 143 5.44 -1.76 9.67
N PHE A 144 6.50 -0.95 9.67
CA PHE A 144 6.83 -0.08 8.56
C PHE A 144 8.32 -0.15 8.23
N THR A 145 8.64 0.13 6.97
CA THR A 145 10.01 0.26 6.47
C THR A 145 10.13 1.58 5.73
N CYS A 146 11.16 2.36 6.03
CA CYS A 146 11.34 3.71 5.50
C CYS A 146 12.78 3.90 5.01
N PHE A 147 12.92 4.51 3.83
CA PHE A 147 14.21 4.83 3.21
C PHE A 147 14.09 6.01 2.25
N LEU A 148 15.22 6.61 1.90
CA LEU A 148 15.29 7.76 1.00
C LEU A 148 15.82 7.33 -0.37
N ILE A 149 15.25 7.89 -1.43
CA ILE A 149 15.74 7.76 -2.81
C ILE A 149 16.05 9.16 -3.33
N ASN A 150 17.13 9.29 -4.09
CA ASN A 150 17.42 10.51 -4.84
C ASN A 150 16.43 10.58 -6.03
N ASP A 151 15.53 11.56 -6.02
CA ASP A 151 14.54 11.77 -7.08
C ASP A 151 15.13 12.33 -8.37
N GLU A 152 16.30 12.95 -8.29
CA GLU A 152 17.07 13.44 -9.44
C GLU A 152 18.03 12.37 -10.02
N LYS A 153 18.04 11.14 -9.48
CA LYS A 153 18.89 10.06 -10.01
C LYS A 153 18.57 9.80 -11.48
N GLY A 154 19.59 9.79 -12.34
CA GLY A 154 19.42 9.67 -13.79
C GLY A 154 19.06 10.97 -14.52
N GLY A 155 18.97 12.09 -13.79
CA GLY A 155 18.89 13.45 -14.31
C GLY A 155 20.24 14.01 -14.76
N LEU A 156 20.25 15.29 -15.14
CA LEU A 156 21.46 16.00 -15.60
C LEU A 156 22.25 16.64 -14.45
N THR A 157 21.58 16.97 -13.35
CA THR A 157 22.14 17.64 -12.17
C THR A 157 21.45 17.09 -10.94
N GLU A 158 22.23 16.68 -9.94
CA GLU A 158 21.68 16.23 -8.66
C GLU A 158 21.47 17.44 -7.74
N ASP A 159 20.24 17.59 -7.25
CA ASP A 159 19.93 18.43 -6.10
C ASP A 159 19.87 17.51 -4.86
N HIS A 160 20.46 17.96 -3.76
CA HIS A 160 20.47 17.22 -2.49
C HIS A 160 19.71 17.97 -1.38
N SER A 161 18.99 19.03 -1.75
CA SER A 161 18.09 19.76 -0.86
C SER A 161 16.75 19.05 -0.70
N ASP A 162 16.41 18.14 -1.61
CA ASP A 162 15.25 17.26 -1.57
C ASP A 162 15.60 15.78 -1.74
N ALA A 163 14.61 14.95 -1.42
CA ALA A 163 14.67 13.51 -1.51
C ALA A 163 13.26 12.93 -1.63
N LEU A 164 13.13 11.78 -2.27
CA LEU A 164 11.92 10.97 -2.21
C LEU A 164 11.96 10.06 -0.98
N LEU A 165 11.11 10.32 0.00
CA LEU A 165 10.87 9.43 1.12
C LEU A 165 9.88 8.34 0.72
N VAL A 166 10.30 7.08 0.86
CA VAL A 166 9.47 5.90 0.63
C VAL A 166 9.18 5.24 1.97
N CYS A 167 7.90 5.09 2.31
CA CYS A 167 7.44 4.38 3.51
C CYS A 167 6.52 3.23 3.11
N ILE A 168 6.89 2.00 3.46
CA ILE A 168 6.10 0.80 3.21
C ILE A 168 5.53 0.31 4.54
N GLY A 169 4.21 0.38 4.70
CA GLY A 169 3.49 -0.21 5.82
C GLY A 169 3.06 -1.64 5.50
N VAL A 170 3.14 -2.52 6.50
CA VAL A 170 2.89 -3.96 6.35
C VAL A 170 1.97 -4.46 7.46
N VAL A 171 0.96 -5.24 7.07
CA VAL A 171 0.14 -6.04 8.00
C VAL A 171 0.49 -7.51 7.81
N ARG A 172 0.93 -8.18 8.87
CA ARG A 172 1.23 -9.60 8.88
C ARG A 172 0.33 -10.36 9.84
N ALA A 173 0.00 -11.59 9.48
CA ALA A 173 -0.42 -12.61 10.42
C ALA A 173 0.69 -13.65 10.50
N GLN A 174 1.37 -13.73 11.64
CA GLN A 174 2.58 -14.56 11.80
C GLN A 174 3.61 -14.21 10.71
N ASN A 175 3.98 -15.17 9.84
CA ASN A 175 4.96 -14.96 8.78
C ASN A 175 4.35 -14.61 7.41
N LYS A 176 3.03 -14.42 7.33
CA LYS A 176 2.33 -14.12 6.07
C LYS A 176 1.96 -12.64 6.01
N ILE A 177 2.39 -11.95 4.96
CA ILE A 177 1.91 -10.62 4.61
C ILE A 177 0.45 -10.73 4.15
N LEU A 178 -0.42 -9.96 4.79
CA LEU A 178 -1.84 -9.86 4.45
C LEU A 178 -2.10 -8.69 3.52
N ALA A 179 -1.44 -7.56 3.76
CA ALA A 179 -1.51 -6.36 2.94
C ALA A 179 -0.26 -5.51 3.14
N THR A 180 0.06 -4.73 2.12
CA THR A 180 1.07 -3.67 2.15
C THR A 180 0.46 -2.36 1.63
N SER A 181 1.09 -1.25 1.98
CA SER A 181 0.79 0.06 1.40
C SER A 181 2.07 0.87 1.34
N ARG A 182 2.31 1.53 0.21
CA ARG A 182 3.49 2.36 -0.02
C ARG A 182 3.09 3.83 -0.13
N LEU A 183 3.73 4.67 0.68
CA LEU A 183 3.74 6.11 0.56
C LEU A 183 5.04 6.54 -0.10
N GLU A 184 4.94 7.43 -1.08
CA GLU A 184 6.08 8.03 -1.76
C GLU A 184 5.88 9.55 -1.70
N VAL A 185 6.70 10.23 -0.91
CA VAL A 185 6.54 11.65 -0.60
C VAL A 185 7.86 12.37 -0.85
N VAL A 186 7.84 13.39 -1.70
CA VAL A 186 9.00 14.28 -1.87
C VAL A 186 9.09 15.16 -0.63
N ILE A 187 10.25 15.14 0.01
CA ILE A 187 10.58 15.97 1.16
C ILE A 187 11.72 16.90 0.78
N ALA A 188 11.69 18.13 1.28
CA ALA A 188 12.71 19.12 1.02
C ALA A 188 13.17 19.76 2.33
N TYR A 189 14.46 19.98 2.44
CA TYR A 189 15.09 20.78 3.48
C TYR A 189 15.43 22.16 2.89
N GLN A 190 14.82 23.21 3.46
CA GLN A 190 15.28 24.58 3.25
C GLN A 190 16.08 25.00 4.47
N GLY A 191 17.39 25.16 4.28
CA GLY A 191 18.24 25.81 5.27
C GLY A 191 17.74 27.22 5.56
N ILE A 192 17.74 27.60 6.84
CA ILE A 192 17.42 28.95 7.32
C ILE A 192 18.62 29.86 7.06
#